data_AF-A0AAD1RLI1-F1
#
_entry.id   AF-A0AAD1RLI1-F1
#
_cell.length_a   1.000
_cell.length_b   1.000
_cell.length_c   1.000
_cell.angle_alpha   90.00
_cell.angle_beta   90.00
_cell.angle_gamma   90.00
#
_symmetry.space_group_name_H-M   'P 1'
#
loop_
_entity.id
_entity.type
_entity.pdbx_description
1 polymer ?
#
loop_
_entity_poly.entity_id
_entity_poly.type
_entity_poly.pdbx_seq_one_letter_code
_entity_poly.pdbx_strand_id
1 'polypeptide(L)'
;MIPLGITPQFCKALQKLCGTYIWSGKRPRVSLALLQTAPRLGGVGLPNLRQYHRAAILSTGILLHAPPGTLQWVDMERTQFTVISLTDYLWTPRKFRTKHTDLFPTTQLTISIWDTFMETIGHKDTLHTKSPISVLRTIVPNTPLKDWNTAGVTKISQLLDAKGIIPFPALQTQWQLPNRAIFSYLQLKSAIQAHTPSLHKPPDATRLTSYLLLDRCWATPTKPKTLTLCYKAWQELSTTTSHPYKLHWETDCGTVLTDRDWLCALNGLSKWTKCYTHVEAHKKLLYRWYMTPQRLYRIYPNTPNTCWRCNATTGTLEHLWWSCGSIQPLWTAVSTTLDQLHIPKFQLSKPSCLLLLLPANLTLAQKQIAALTILAARNLLALHWKSQTCPSLAQLQTKLTQYKIYERMAIVSPQKKLAFDVSWGDWEGEVDETGGIPRRKM
;
A
#
# COMPACT_ATOMS: atom_id res chain seq x y z
N MET A 1 18.65 -2.43 -15.60
CA MET A 1 17.70 -1.85 -16.59
C MET A 1 18.09 -0.40 -16.80
N ILE A 2 18.18 0.05 -18.05
CA ILE A 2 18.47 1.45 -18.40
C ILE A 2 17.25 2.30 -18.02
N PRO A 3 17.40 3.44 -17.32
CA PRO A 3 16.28 4.27 -16.90
C PRO A 3 15.74 5.05 -18.11
N LEU A 4 14.86 4.42 -18.89
CA LEU A 4 14.24 5.07 -20.03
C LEU A 4 13.10 6.01 -19.60
N GLY A 5 13.10 7.20 -20.19
CA GLY A 5 12.02 8.18 -20.03
C GLY A 5 10.77 7.69 -20.75
N ILE A 6 9.78 7.23 -19.98
CA ILE A 6 8.46 6.90 -20.50
C ILE A 6 7.60 8.15 -20.39
N THR A 7 6.93 8.53 -21.48
CA THR A 7 6.09 9.71 -21.48
C THR A 7 4.86 9.51 -20.58
N PRO A 8 4.38 10.56 -19.88
CA PRO A 8 3.16 10.46 -19.07
C PRO A 8 1.94 10.03 -19.90
N GLN A 9 1.91 10.38 -21.18
CA GLN A 9 0.85 10.00 -22.12
C GLN A 9 0.84 8.49 -22.35
N PHE A 10 2.00 7.87 -22.56
CA PHE A 10 2.12 6.42 -22.70
C PHE A 10 1.65 5.69 -21.43
N CYS A 11 2.09 6.13 -20.24
CA CYS A 11 1.61 5.55 -18.98
C CYS A 11 0.08 5.68 -18.83
N LYS A 12 -0.50 6.82 -19.24
CA LYS A 12 -1.95 7.05 -19.20
C LYS A 12 -2.69 6.13 -20.18
N ALA A 13 -2.17 5.93 -21.38
CA ALA A 13 -2.72 5.02 -22.37
C ALA A 13 -2.72 3.57 -21.86
N LEU A 14 -1.59 3.11 -21.31
CA LEU A 14 -1.47 1.75 -20.78
C LEU A 14 -2.40 1.55 -19.56
N GLN A 15 -2.47 2.54 -18.66
CA GLN A 15 -3.40 2.48 -17.52
C GLN A 15 -4.87 2.43 -17.98
N LYS A 16 -5.23 3.12 -19.07
CA LYS A 16 -6.56 3.06 -19.69
C LYS A 16 -6.86 1.67 -20.25
N LEU A 17 -5.88 1.02 -20.90
CA LEU A 17 -6.02 -0.36 -21.37
C LEU A 17 -6.24 -1.33 -20.21
N CYS A 18 -5.44 -1.24 -19.14
CA CYS A 18 -5.64 -2.03 -17.93
C CYS A 18 -7.05 -1.81 -17.34
N GLY A 19 -7.52 -0.57 -17.25
CA GLY A 19 -8.87 -0.27 -16.78
C GLY A 19 -9.95 -0.86 -17.67
N THR A 20 -9.80 -0.76 -18.98
CA THR A 20 -10.75 -1.31 -19.96
C THR A 20 -10.81 -2.84 -19.86
N TYR A 21 -9.67 -3.50 -19.67
CA TYR A 21 -9.56 -4.93 -19.46
C TYR A 21 -10.26 -5.38 -18.17
N ILE A 22 -9.92 -4.74 -17.03
CA ILE A 22 -10.48 -5.08 -15.70
C ILE A 22 -12.01 -4.98 -15.69
N TRP A 23 -12.55 -3.97 -16.35
CA TRP A 23 -14.00 -3.73 -16.38
C TRP A 23 -14.69 -4.33 -17.61
N SER A 24 -13.95 -5.02 -18.49
CA SER A 24 -14.46 -5.58 -19.75
C SER A 24 -15.26 -4.55 -20.56
N GLY A 25 -14.74 -3.32 -20.67
CA GLY A 25 -15.40 -2.19 -21.34
C GLY A 25 -16.59 -1.56 -20.59
N LYS A 26 -17.00 -2.10 -19.43
CA LYS A 26 -18.11 -1.56 -18.63
C LYS A 26 -17.65 -0.37 -17.77
N ARG A 27 -18.62 0.40 -17.27
CA ARG A 27 -18.35 1.51 -16.33
C ARG A 27 -17.73 0.97 -15.02
N PRO A 28 -16.61 1.55 -14.54
CA PRO A 28 -16.01 1.17 -13.27
C PRO A 28 -16.99 1.29 -12.10
N ARG A 29 -17.04 0.26 -11.25
CA ARG A 29 -17.87 0.28 -10.04
C ARG A 29 -17.18 0.92 -8.84
N VAL A 30 -15.86 1.03 -8.90
CA VAL A 30 -14.99 1.60 -7.88
C VAL A 30 -14.02 2.55 -8.57
N SER A 31 -13.65 3.64 -7.89
CA SER A 31 -12.72 4.62 -8.44
C SER A 31 -11.34 4.01 -8.68
N LEU A 32 -10.65 4.48 -9.74
CA LEU A 32 -9.30 4.03 -10.06
C LEU A 32 -8.32 4.30 -8.91
N ALA A 33 -8.48 5.43 -8.22
CA ALA A 33 -7.67 5.78 -7.06
C ALA A 33 -7.76 4.71 -5.96
N LEU A 34 -8.97 4.24 -5.62
CA LEU A 34 -9.16 3.20 -4.61
C LEU A 34 -8.59 1.84 -5.06
N LEU A 35 -8.66 1.51 -6.35
CA LEU A 35 -8.03 0.29 -6.87
C LEU A 35 -6.50 0.35 -6.72
N GLN A 36 -5.90 1.53 -6.94
CA GLN A 36 -4.46 1.75 -6.89
C GLN A 36 -3.89 1.94 -5.49
N THR A 37 -4.74 2.24 -4.51
CA THR A 37 -4.37 2.31 -3.09
C THR A 37 -3.73 0.99 -2.62
N ALA A 38 -2.77 1.10 -1.68
CA ALA A 38 -2.10 -0.07 -1.12
C ALA A 38 -3.11 -1.03 -0.45
N PRO A 39 -2.92 -2.36 -0.56
CA PRO A 39 -3.85 -3.34 0.02
C PRO A 39 -4.12 -3.15 1.51
N ARG A 40 -3.08 -2.80 2.29
CA ARG A 40 -3.18 -2.52 3.74
C ARG A 40 -4.09 -1.32 4.07
N LEU A 41 -4.24 -0.38 3.14
CA LEU A 41 -5.11 0.79 3.26
C LEU A 41 -6.48 0.53 2.59
N GLY A 42 -6.79 -0.73 2.30
CA GLY A 42 -8.05 -1.19 1.72
C GLY A 42 -8.00 -1.45 0.22
N GLY A 43 -7.07 -0.83 -0.53
CA GLY A 43 -7.08 -0.93 -1.99
C GLY A 43 -6.93 -2.35 -2.53
N VAL A 44 -7.11 -2.51 -3.85
CA VAL A 44 -7.03 -3.84 -4.50
C VAL A 44 -5.60 -4.16 -4.95
N GLY A 45 -4.69 -3.17 -4.93
CA GLY A 45 -3.29 -3.34 -5.30
C GLY A 45 -3.06 -3.24 -6.81
N LEU A 46 -3.95 -2.55 -7.54
CA LEU A 46 -3.75 -2.27 -8.95
C LEU A 46 -2.51 -1.38 -9.12
N PRO A 47 -1.52 -1.74 -9.96
CA PRO A 47 -0.34 -0.91 -10.14
C PRO A 47 -0.70 0.47 -10.71
N ASN A 48 -0.11 1.52 -10.15
CA ASN A 48 -0.07 2.84 -10.76
C ASN A 48 1.21 2.92 -11.59
N LEU A 49 1.07 2.84 -12.91
CA LEU A 49 2.20 2.71 -13.83
C LEU A 49 3.11 3.94 -13.83
N ARG A 50 2.55 5.13 -13.60
CA ARG A 50 3.33 6.37 -13.51
C ARG A 50 4.19 6.39 -12.25
N GLN A 51 3.62 5.98 -11.11
CA GLN A 51 4.38 5.85 -9.87
C GLN A 51 5.41 4.71 -9.96
N TYR A 52 5.08 3.62 -10.64
CA TYR A 52 6.01 2.52 -10.86
C TYR A 52 7.20 2.95 -11.72
N HIS A 53 6.96 3.70 -12.79
CA HIS A 53 8.02 4.30 -13.62
C HIS A 53 8.91 5.24 -12.82
N ARG A 54 8.32 6.14 -12.03
CA ARG A 54 9.07 7.01 -11.09
C ARG A 54 9.89 6.21 -10.08
N ALA A 55 9.33 5.14 -9.54
CA ALA A 55 10.03 4.25 -8.61
C ALA A 55 11.20 3.52 -9.27
N ALA A 56 11.05 3.09 -10.53
CA ALA A 56 12.11 2.47 -11.32
C ALA A 56 13.29 3.42 -11.49
N ILE A 57 13.02 4.67 -11.89
CA ILE A 57 14.08 5.66 -12.09
C ILE A 57 14.70 6.08 -10.74
N LEU A 58 13.90 6.25 -9.70
CA LEU A 58 14.40 6.50 -8.35
C LEU A 58 15.34 5.38 -7.87
N SER A 59 15.00 4.12 -8.16
CA SER A 59 15.86 2.99 -7.83
C SER A 59 17.20 3.06 -8.57
N THR A 60 17.22 3.57 -9.80
CA THR A 60 18.45 3.83 -10.55
C THR A 60 19.28 4.93 -9.90
N GLY A 61 18.66 5.98 -9.36
CA GLY A 61 19.35 7.01 -8.57
C GLY A 61 20.06 6.45 -7.34
N ILE A 62 19.48 5.43 -6.69
CA ILE A 62 20.15 4.71 -5.60
C ILE A 62 21.35 3.92 -6.13
N LEU A 63 21.22 3.26 -7.30
CA LEU A 63 22.32 2.53 -7.93
C LEU A 63 23.52 3.43 -8.30
N LEU A 64 23.32 4.73 -8.53
CA LEU A 64 24.43 5.69 -8.75
C LEU A 64 25.41 5.76 -7.57
N HIS A 65 25.00 5.31 -6.38
CA HIS A 65 25.84 5.26 -5.19
C HIS A 65 26.61 3.94 -5.04
N ALA A 66 26.55 3.03 -6.03
CA ALA A 66 27.29 1.78 -6.01
C ALA A 66 28.81 2.02 -6.01
N PRO A 67 29.61 1.21 -5.28
CA PRO A 67 31.06 1.37 -5.31
C PRO A 67 31.61 1.17 -6.74
N PRO A 68 32.73 1.82 -7.09
CA PRO A 68 33.35 1.68 -8.41
C PRO A 68 33.59 0.21 -8.77
N GLY A 69 33.38 -0.17 -10.03
CA GLY A 69 33.57 -1.55 -10.51
C GLY A 69 32.38 -2.49 -10.23
N THR A 70 31.33 -2.02 -9.54
CA THR A 70 30.12 -2.83 -9.32
C THR A 70 29.19 -2.84 -10.53
N LEU A 71 29.04 -1.68 -11.18
CA LEU A 71 28.10 -1.46 -12.27
C LEU A 71 28.77 -0.64 -13.37
N GLN A 72 29.11 -1.28 -14.49
CA GLN A 72 29.83 -0.66 -15.60
C GLN A 72 29.19 0.64 -16.11
N TRP A 73 27.86 0.66 -16.22
CA TRP A 73 27.14 1.87 -16.68
C TRP A 73 27.25 3.04 -15.70
N VAL A 74 27.34 2.79 -14.38
CA VAL A 74 27.56 3.85 -13.38
C VAL A 74 28.96 4.40 -13.50
N ASP A 75 29.95 3.53 -13.74
CA ASP A 75 31.33 3.94 -13.94
C ASP A 75 31.47 4.79 -15.21
N MET A 76 30.74 4.46 -16.29
CA MET A 76 30.64 5.31 -17.48
C MET A 76 30.00 6.68 -17.21
N GLU A 77 28.93 6.75 -16.41
CA GLU A 77 28.33 8.04 -16.04
C GLU A 77 29.29 8.90 -15.19
N ARG A 78 30.12 8.26 -14.34
CA ARG A 78 31.11 8.93 -13.50
C ARG A 78 32.30 9.47 -14.28
N THR A 79 32.78 8.76 -15.29
CA THR A 79 33.94 9.21 -16.07
C THR A 79 33.62 10.42 -16.94
N GLN A 80 32.37 10.57 -17.39
CA GLN A 80 31.95 11.73 -18.17
C GLN A 80 31.67 12.98 -17.33
N PHE A 81 31.16 12.82 -16.11
CA PHE A 81 30.84 13.96 -15.25
C PHE A 81 31.98 14.24 -14.25
N THR A 82 32.91 15.11 -14.63
CA THR A 82 34.15 15.38 -13.88
C THR A 82 34.08 16.60 -12.95
N VAL A 83 33.02 17.41 -13.03
CA VAL A 83 32.93 18.69 -12.31
C VAL A 83 32.67 18.49 -10.81
N ILE A 84 31.72 17.62 -10.46
CA ILE A 84 31.34 17.27 -9.09
C ILE A 84 31.05 15.76 -9.09
N SER A 85 31.19 15.07 -7.94
CA SER A 85 30.70 13.69 -7.86
C SER A 85 29.21 13.62 -8.23
N LEU A 86 28.85 12.66 -9.09
CA LEU A 86 27.47 12.43 -9.52
C LEU A 86 26.51 12.25 -8.31
N THR A 87 26.99 11.62 -7.25
CA THR A 87 26.22 11.43 -6.00
C THR A 87 25.94 12.76 -5.32
N ASP A 88 26.94 13.62 -5.26
CA ASP A 88 26.90 14.92 -4.60
C ASP A 88 25.99 15.88 -5.37
N TYR A 89 26.01 15.79 -6.70
CA TYR A 89 25.11 16.53 -7.57
C TYR A 89 23.64 16.12 -7.37
N LEU A 90 23.34 14.82 -7.18
CA LEU A 90 21.97 14.34 -6.88
C LEU A 90 21.43 14.97 -5.57
N TRP A 91 22.25 14.98 -4.51
CA TRP A 91 21.86 15.51 -3.20
C TRP A 91 21.89 17.04 -3.08
N THR A 92 22.42 17.74 -4.09
CA THR A 92 22.35 19.20 -4.15
C THR A 92 20.92 19.61 -4.49
N PRO A 93 20.26 20.55 -3.77
CA PRO A 93 18.91 20.97 -4.12
C PRO A 93 18.85 21.72 -5.45
N ARG A 94 17.70 21.64 -6.14
CA ARG A 94 17.50 22.21 -7.49
C ARG A 94 17.89 23.70 -7.59
N LYS A 95 17.56 24.52 -6.59
CA LYS A 95 17.93 25.95 -6.52
C LYS A 95 19.45 26.20 -6.55
N PHE A 96 20.25 25.27 -6.05
CA PHE A 96 21.70 25.43 -5.88
C PHE A 96 22.51 24.65 -6.93
N ARG A 97 21.87 23.92 -7.85
CA ARG A 97 22.56 23.20 -8.92
C ARG A 97 22.91 24.11 -10.08
N THR A 98 24.16 24.07 -10.52
CA THR A 98 24.60 24.57 -11.82
C THR A 98 24.07 23.68 -12.93
N LYS A 99 23.54 24.26 -14.01
CA LYS A 99 23.11 23.49 -15.18
C LYS A 99 24.32 23.02 -15.97
N HIS A 100 24.40 21.72 -16.24
CA HIS A 100 25.45 21.11 -17.05
C HIS A 100 24.85 20.48 -18.31
N THR A 101 25.50 20.70 -19.45
CA THR A 101 25.14 20.11 -20.75
C THR A 101 25.62 18.66 -20.89
N ASP A 102 26.60 18.28 -20.08
CA ASP A 102 27.38 17.05 -20.27
C ASP A 102 26.78 15.83 -19.55
N LEU A 103 25.62 16.01 -18.90
CA LEU A 103 24.92 14.93 -18.21
C LEU A 103 24.21 14.04 -19.21
N PHE A 104 24.36 12.72 -19.07
CA PHE A 104 23.59 11.77 -19.84
C PHE A 104 22.08 11.99 -19.66
N PRO A 105 21.26 11.77 -20.70
CA PRO A 105 19.80 11.88 -20.60
C PRO A 105 19.20 11.03 -19.47
N THR A 106 19.79 9.86 -19.20
CA THR A 106 19.42 8.94 -18.11
C THR A 106 19.62 9.58 -16.73
N THR A 107 20.76 10.23 -16.52
CA THR A 107 21.07 10.94 -15.28
C THR A 107 20.17 12.16 -15.11
N GLN A 108 19.98 12.96 -16.17
CA GLN A 108 19.10 14.13 -16.15
C GLN A 108 17.67 13.75 -15.71
N LEU A 109 17.14 12.67 -16.29
CA LEU A 109 15.84 12.12 -15.93
C LEU A 109 15.81 11.67 -14.46
N THR A 110 16.86 10.98 -14.00
CA THR A 110 16.98 10.51 -12.62
C THR A 110 16.95 11.66 -11.62
N ILE A 111 17.71 12.73 -11.90
CA ILE A 111 17.73 13.95 -11.09
C ILE A 111 16.36 14.63 -11.08
N SER A 112 15.69 14.74 -12.23
CA SER A 112 14.37 15.37 -12.30
C SER A 112 13.30 14.64 -11.46
N ILE A 113 13.36 13.31 -11.41
CA ILE A 113 12.45 12.49 -10.61
C ILE A 113 12.83 12.55 -9.13
N TRP A 114 14.11 12.61 -8.82
CA TRP A 114 14.59 12.87 -7.46
C TRP A 114 14.11 14.22 -6.93
N ASP A 115 14.20 15.28 -7.74
CA ASP A 115 13.65 16.60 -7.37
C ASP A 115 12.15 16.54 -7.12
N THR A 116 11.41 15.88 -8.01
CA THR A 116 9.97 15.68 -7.85
C THR A 116 9.66 14.93 -6.54
N PHE A 117 10.47 13.93 -6.19
CA PHE A 117 10.34 13.17 -4.94
C PHE A 117 10.57 14.05 -3.72
N MET A 118 11.67 14.82 -3.70
CA MET A 118 11.99 15.74 -2.61
C MET A 118 10.93 16.83 -2.44
N GLU A 119 10.41 17.37 -3.55
CA GLU A 119 9.28 18.30 -3.54
C GLU A 119 8.02 17.66 -2.94
N THR A 120 7.69 16.41 -3.30
CA THR A 120 6.50 15.72 -2.77
C THR A 120 6.56 15.41 -1.28
N ILE A 121 7.75 15.37 -0.69
CA ILE A 121 7.97 15.12 0.75
C ILE A 121 8.03 16.44 1.53
N GLY A 122 7.99 17.59 0.85
CA GLY A 122 8.10 18.91 1.47
C GLY A 122 9.54 19.38 1.70
N HIS A 123 10.54 18.73 1.09
CA HIS A 123 11.96 19.12 1.11
C HIS A 123 12.35 19.95 -0.12
N LYS A 124 11.47 20.85 -0.55
CA LYS A 124 11.77 21.73 -1.67
C LYS A 124 12.85 22.74 -1.25
N ASP A 125 13.97 22.76 -1.97
CA ASP A 125 15.07 23.71 -1.79
C ASP A 125 15.74 23.73 -0.39
N THR A 126 15.47 22.72 0.44
CA THR A 126 16.13 22.53 1.76
C THR A 126 17.38 21.69 1.62
N LEU A 127 18.43 22.00 2.38
CA LEU A 127 19.62 21.16 2.44
C LEU A 127 19.32 19.87 3.20
N HIS A 128 19.84 18.74 2.70
CA HIS A 128 19.74 17.45 3.37
C HIS A 128 21.08 17.14 4.07
N THR A 129 21.07 16.24 5.06
CA THR A 129 22.31 15.77 5.72
C THR A 129 23.32 15.19 4.73
N LYS A 130 22.86 14.69 3.59
CA LYS A 130 23.68 14.10 2.52
C LYS A 130 24.14 15.12 1.48
N SER A 131 23.64 16.35 1.52
CA SER A 131 24.09 17.40 0.61
C SER A 131 25.58 17.68 0.86
N PRO A 132 26.36 17.91 -0.20
CA PRO A 132 27.79 18.15 -0.06
C PRO A 132 28.03 19.55 0.52
N ILE A 133 29.12 19.72 1.27
CA ILE A 133 29.50 21.01 1.87
C ILE A 133 29.79 22.05 0.77
N SER A 134 30.19 21.60 -0.42
CA SER A 134 30.42 22.45 -1.59
C SER A 134 29.18 23.26 -2.01
N VAL A 135 27.95 22.76 -1.76
CA VAL A 135 26.71 23.52 -2.04
C VAL A 135 26.69 24.83 -1.26
N LEU A 136 27.26 24.85 -0.06
CA LEU A 136 27.25 26.02 0.81
C LEU A 136 28.03 27.20 0.20
N ARG A 137 28.94 26.94 -0.76
CA ARG A 137 29.61 27.99 -1.53
C ARG A 137 28.64 28.81 -2.41
N THR A 138 27.51 28.22 -2.80
CA THR A 138 26.45 28.92 -3.55
C THR A 138 25.59 29.80 -2.65
N ILE A 139 25.55 29.51 -1.34
CA ILE A 139 24.78 30.25 -0.33
C ILE A 139 25.65 31.36 0.29
N VAL A 140 26.90 31.03 0.63
CA VAL A 140 27.89 31.95 1.17
C VAL A 140 29.11 31.96 0.24
N PRO A 141 29.17 32.92 -0.70
CA PRO A 141 30.31 33.08 -1.59
C PRO A 141 31.63 33.22 -0.80
N ASN A 142 32.72 32.73 -1.38
CA ASN A 142 34.09 32.83 -0.82
C ASN A 142 34.40 32.02 0.46
N THR A 143 33.58 31.03 0.82
CA THR A 143 33.90 30.10 1.92
C THR A 143 35.13 29.23 1.57
N PRO A 144 36.22 29.25 2.38
CA PRO A 144 37.41 28.44 2.12
C PRO A 144 37.18 26.98 2.53
N LEU A 145 36.94 26.10 1.54
CA LEU A 145 36.65 24.67 1.76
C LEU A 145 37.85 23.74 1.55
N LYS A 146 39.03 24.27 1.19
CA LYS A 146 40.22 23.46 0.90
C LYS A 146 40.63 22.60 2.11
N ASP A 147 40.69 23.22 3.29
CA ASP A 147 41.08 22.55 4.54
C ASP A 147 40.08 21.43 4.94
N TRP A 148 38.79 21.64 4.67
CA TRP A 148 37.74 20.66 4.94
C TRP A 148 37.82 19.46 4.00
N ASN A 149 38.04 19.72 2.70
CA ASN A 149 38.20 18.67 1.71
C ASN A 149 39.47 17.83 1.96
N THR A 150 40.58 18.47 2.35
CA THR A 150 41.82 17.76 2.71
C THR A 150 41.68 16.92 3.97
N ALA A 151 40.84 17.37 4.91
CA ALA A 151 40.50 16.61 6.10
C ALA A 151 39.47 15.49 5.84
N GLY A 152 38.94 15.36 4.61
CA GLY A 152 37.95 14.34 4.25
C GLY A 152 36.50 14.68 4.64
N VAL A 153 36.23 15.92 5.06
CA VAL A 153 34.88 16.40 5.37
C VAL A 153 34.23 16.92 4.08
N THR A 154 33.30 16.14 3.54
CA THR A 154 32.65 16.39 2.24
C THR A 154 31.14 16.56 2.36
N LYS A 155 30.51 16.06 3.43
CA LYS A 155 29.05 16.02 3.60
C LYS A 155 28.60 16.75 4.87
N ILE A 156 27.40 17.34 4.82
CA ILE A 156 26.79 18.02 5.97
C ILE A 156 26.60 17.06 7.16
N SER A 157 26.32 15.78 6.92
CA SER A 157 26.15 14.75 7.96
C SER A 157 27.36 14.62 8.88
N GLN A 158 28.56 14.93 8.39
CA GLN A 158 29.81 14.86 9.18
C GLN A 158 29.97 16.05 10.14
N LEU A 159 29.14 17.09 9.99
CA LEU A 159 29.11 18.28 10.85
C LEU A 159 27.99 18.22 11.91
N LEU A 160 27.25 17.12 11.96
CA LEU A 160 26.04 16.95 12.75
C LEU A 160 26.16 15.74 13.68
N ASP A 161 25.66 15.89 14.90
CA ASP A 161 25.49 14.83 15.88
C ASP A 161 24.00 14.74 16.32
N ALA A 162 23.65 13.76 17.16
CA ALA A 162 22.31 13.54 17.68
C ALA A 162 21.69 14.76 18.38
N LYS A 163 22.51 15.70 18.86
CA LYS A 163 22.11 16.94 19.55
C LYS A 163 22.13 18.20 18.69
N GLY A 164 22.57 18.12 17.43
CA GLY A 164 22.69 19.30 16.55
C GLY A 164 24.06 19.44 15.88
N ILE A 165 24.39 20.68 15.50
CA ILE A 165 25.67 21.00 14.86
C ILE A 165 26.81 20.83 15.86
N ILE A 166 27.83 20.05 15.48
CA ILE A 166 28.98 19.75 16.35
C ILE A 166 29.76 21.06 16.60
N PRO A 167 30.14 21.38 17.85
CA PRO A 167 31.00 22.53 18.15
C PRO A 167 32.37 22.42 17.46
N PHE A 168 32.92 23.55 17.02
CA PHE A 168 34.23 23.58 16.34
C PHE A 168 35.37 22.86 17.10
N PRO A 169 35.53 23.01 18.43
CA PRO A 169 36.60 22.32 19.15
C PRO A 169 36.52 20.79 19.05
N ALA A 170 35.32 20.22 19.00
CA ALA A 170 35.12 18.78 18.85
C ALA A 170 35.44 18.31 17.42
N LEU A 171 35.02 19.09 16.40
CA LEU A 171 35.37 18.81 15.00
C LEU A 171 36.88 18.92 14.75
N GLN A 172 37.54 19.88 15.42
CA GLN A 172 38.97 20.07 15.33
C GLN A 172 39.74 18.85 15.83
N THR A 173 39.35 18.29 16.98
CA THR A 173 39.96 17.07 17.51
C THR A 173 39.67 15.86 16.63
N GLN A 174 38.46 15.75 16.09
CA GLN A 174 38.05 14.59 15.27
C GLN A 174 38.71 14.56 13.88
N TRP A 175 38.84 15.72 13.22
CA TRP A 175 39.27 15.84 11.82
C TRP A 175 40.60 16.57 11.63
N GLN A 176 41.31 16.89 12.73
CA GLN A 176 42.59 17.59 12.72
C GLN A 176 42.56 18.92 11.94
N LEU A 177 41.47 19.68 12.08
CA LEU A 177 41.28 20.94 11.35
C LEU A 177 42.19 22.06 11.90
N PRO A 178 42.73 22.95 11.03
CA PRO A 178 43.53 24.08 11.49
C PRO A 178 42.65 25.17 12.12
N ASN A 179 43.18 25.95 13.06
CA ASN A 179 42.45 27.05 13.72
C ASN A 179 41.85 28.07 12.73
N ARG A 180 42.51 28.28 11.57
CA ARG A 180 42.01 29.16 10.51
C ARG A 180 40.66 28.73 9.92
N ALA A 181 40.28 27.46 10.07
CA ALA A 181 39.00 26.93 9.59
C ALA A 181 37.79 27.38 10.44
N ILE A 182 38.01 28.06 11.58
CA ILE A 182 36.92 28.54 12.44
C ILE A 182 35.97 29.51 11.73
N PHE A 183 36.51 30.38 10.87
CA PHE A 183 35.70 31.33 10.11
C PHE A 183 34.81 30.61 9.10
N SER A 184 35.38 29.66 8.34
CA SER A 184 34.58 28.79 7.47
C SER A 184 33.54 28.01 8.25
N TYR A 185 33.86 27.47 9.43
CA TYR A 185 32.89 26.76 10.27
C TYR A 185 31.70 27.64 10.64
N LEU A 186 31.91 28.90 11.02
CA LEU A 186 30.81 29.82 11.36
C LEU A 186 29.92 30.11 10.15
N GLN A 187 30.52 30.26 8.96
CA GLN A 187 29.78 30.41 7.70
C GLN A 187 28.93 29.17 7.40
N LEU A 188 29.52 27.97 7.53
CA LEU A 188 28.82 26.70 7.33
C LEU A 188 27.67 26.54 8.34
N LYS A 189 27.92 26.83 9.62
CA LYS A 189 26.93 26.76 10.69
C LYS A 189 25.74 27.67 10.41
N SER A 190 26.00 28.93 10.05
CA SER A 190 24.95 29.90 9.71
C SER A 190 24.11 29.44 8.51
N ALA A 191 24.75 28.97 7.44
CA ALA A 191 24.07 28.51 6.24
C ALA A 191 23.21 27.26 6.50
N ILE A 192 23.72 26.30 7.29
CA ILE A 192 23.02 25.09 7.70
C ILE A 192 21.80 25.45 8.57
N GLN A 193 21.93 26.39 9.51
CA GLN A 193 20.82 26.84 10.35
C GLN A 193 19.72 27.54 9.53
N ALA A 194 20.09 28.35 8.53
CA ALA A 194 19.15 29.08 7.70
C ALA A 194 18.37 28.18 6.71
N HIS A 195 19.01 27.11 6.18
CA HIS A 195 18.46 26.30 5.09
C HIS A 195 18.07 24.87 5.50
N THR A 196 18.20 24.54 6.80
CA THR A 196 17.82 23.24 7.35
C THR A 196 16.89 23.39 8.57
N PRO A 197 15.69 23.98 8.41
CA PRO A 197 14.76 24.18 9.52
C PRO A 197 14.30 22.85 10.18
N SER A 198 14.43 21.73 9.45
CA SER A 198 14.01 20.39 9.87
C SER A 198 15.21 19.44 10.07
N LEU A 199 16.32 19.95 10.62
CA LEU A 199 17.58 19.22 10.84
C LEU A 199 17.43 17.87 11.58
N HIS A 200 16.40 17.76 12.43
CA HIS A 200 16.12 16.57 13.25
C HIS A 200 14.67 16.10 13.22
N LYS A 201 13.77 16.90 12.63
CA LYS A 201 12.41 16.44 12.36
C LYS A 201 12.43 15.95 10.91
N PRO A 202 12.39 14.63 10.64
CA PRO A 202 11.92 14.24 9.32
C PRO A 202 10.60 14.99 9.08
N PRO A 203 10.30 15.44 7.86
CA PRO A 203 8.98 15.99 7.55
C PRO A 203 7.89 15.01 7.98
N ASP A 204 6.61 15.36 7.82
CA ASP A 204 5.49 14.43 7.95
C ASP A 204 5.56 13.32 6.86
N ALA A 205 6.63 12.55 6.92
CA ALA A 205 7.13 11.57 6.00
C ALA A 205 6.87 10.23 6.67
N THR A 206 6.00 9.47 6.03
CA THR A 206 5.72 8.09 6.41
C THR A 206 7.00 7.28 6.67
N ARG A 207 6.88 6.20 7.45
CA ARG A 207 8.02 5.36 7.86
C ARG A 207 8.94 4.94 6.69
N LEU A 208 8.41 4.69 5.48
CA LEU A 208 9.22 4.28 4.33
C LEU A 208 9.87 5.46 3.59
N THR A 209 9.23 6.63 3.56
CA THR A 209 9.84 7.82 2.96
C THR A 209 10.99 8.30 3.83
N SER A 210 10.80 8.29 5.16
CA SER A 210 11.88 8.44 6.13
C SER A 210 12.99 7.39 5.93
N TYR A 211 12.66 6.12 5.68
CA TYR A 211 13.66 5.07 5.42
C TYR A 211 14.50 5.34 4.15
N LEU A 212 13.89 5.83 3.06
CA LEU A 212 14.62 6.19 1.84
C LEU A 212 15.58 7.37 2.04
N LEU A 213 15.38 8.18 3.08
CA LEU A 213 16.29 9.26 3.46
C LEU A 213 17.44 8.77 4.37
N LEU A 214 17.33 7.58 4.98
CA LEU A 214 18.37 7.00 5.85
C LEU A 214 19.59 6.48 5.07
N ASP A 215 20.76 6.58 5.72
CA ASP A 215 22.05 6.14 5.18
C ASP A 215 22.07 4.67 4.72
N ARG A 216 21.35 3.78 5.42
CA ARG A 216 21.32 2.34 5.11
C ARG A 216 20.80 2.00 3.72
N CYS A 217 19.94 2.83 3.13
CA CYS A 217 19.44 2.59 1.76
C CYS A 217 20.53 2.78 0.71
N TRP A 218 21.36 3.79 0.92
CA TRP A 218 22.35 4.26 -0.05
C TRP A 218 23.71 3.59 0.15
N ALA A 219 23.99 3.12 1.37
CA ALA A 219 25.22 2.39 1.70
C ALA A 219 25.27 0.99 1.05
N THR A 220 24.13 0.42 0.66
CA THR A 220 24.03 -0.92 0.05
C THR A 220 23.06 -0.89 -1.13
N PRO A 221 23.46 -0.26 -2.24
CA PRO A 221 22.54 0.06 -3.34
C PRO A 221 22.12 -1.17 -4.16
N THR A 222 22.92 -2.23 -4.14
CA THR A 222 22.67 -3.51 -4.82
C THR A 222 21.74 -4.46 -4.06
N LYS A 223 21.15 -4.03 -2.94
CA LYS A 223 20.22 -4.87 -2.18
C LYS A 223 19.03 -5.30 -3.05
N PRO A 224 18.56 -6.56 -2.91
CA PRO A 224 17.36 -6.98 -3.61
C PRO A 224 16.16 -6.18 -3.12
N LYS A 225 15.19 -5.94 -4.02
CA LYS A 225 13.90 -5.26 -3.75
C LYS A 225 13.96 -3.73 -3.57
N THR A 226 15.05 -3.05 -3.96
CA THR A 226 15.13 -1.57 -3.97
C THR A 226 13.98 -0.90 -4.72
N LEU A 227 13.61 -1.43 -5.90
CA LEU A 227 12.45 -0.96 -6.67
C LEU A 227 11.15 -1.05 -5.88
N THR A 228 10.91 -2.19 -5.23
CA THR A 228 9.71 -2.41 -4.41
C THR A 228 9.62 -1.42 -3.26
N LEU A 229 10.76 -1.08 -2.64
CA LEU A 229 10.84 -0.08 -1.58
C LEU A 229 10.50 1.32 -2.11
N CYS A 230 11.12 1.72 -3.23
CA CYS A 230 10.83 3.00 -3.89
C CYS A 230 9.35 3.12 -4.25
N TYR A 231 8.76 2.06 -4.81
CA TYR A 231 7.36 2.05 -5.21
C TYR A 231 6.41 2.16 -4.01
N LYS A 232 6.67 1.43 -2.92
CA LYS A 232 5.88 1.53 -1.69
C LYS A 232 5.94 2.93 -1.07
N ALA A 233 7.09 3.59 -1.12
CA ALA A 233 7.22 4.97 -0.65
C ALA A 233 6.39 5.94 -1.50
N TRP A 234 6.44 5.83 -2.83
CA TRP A 234 5.58 6.62 -3.72
C TRP A 234 4.09 6.38 -3.48
N GLN A 235 3.70 5.13 -3.20
CA GLN A 235 2.31 4.81 -2.86
C GLN A 235 1.88 5.47 -1.55
N GLU A 236 2.73 5.45 -0.51
CA GLU A 236 2.45 6.11 0.78
C GLU A 236 2.24 7.61 0.64
N LEU A 237 3.07 8.28 -0.16
CA LEU A 237 2.96 9.72 -0.42
C LEU A 237 1.69 10.10 -1.17
N SER A 238 1.11 9.16 -1.92
CA SER A 238 -0.05 9.44 -2.78
C SER A 238 -1.37 9.08 -2.13
N THR A 239 -1.37 8.35 -1.01
CA THR A 239 -2.61 7.91 -0.35
C THR A 239 -3.10 8.99 0.59
N THR A 240 -4.05 9.81 0.12
CA THR A 240 -4.99 10.48 1.04
C THR A 240 -5.87 9.41 1.65
N THR A 241 -5.89 9.33 2.98
CA THR A 241 -6.60 8.34 3.81
C THR A 241 -8.13 8.52 3.76
N SER A 242 -8.70 8.79 2.59
CA SER A 242 -10.14 8.91 2.44
C SER A 242 -10.73 7.51 2.27
N HIS A 243 -11.47 7.07 3.29
CA HIS A 243 -12.27 5.85 3.25
C HIS A 243 -13.74 6.20 2.94
N PRO A 244 -14.12 6.39 1.66
CA PRO A 244 -15.42 6.98 1.31
C PRO A 244 -16.63 6.15 1.76
N TYR A 245 -16.43 4.86 2.03
CA TYR A 245 -17.51 3.93 2.42
C TYR A 245 -17.64 3.74 3.93
N LYS A 246 -16.69 4.22 4.74
CA LYS A 246 -16.72 4.02 6.20
C LYS A 246 -18.00 4.60 6.81
N LEU A 247 -18.30 5.87 6.52
CA LEU A 247 -19.47 6.58 7.05
C LEU A 247 -20.81 5.97 6.59
N HIS A 248 -20.83 5.43 5.36
CA HIS A 248 -22.00 4.70 4.86
C HIS A 248 -22.25 3.41 5.67
N TRP A 249 -21.18 2.71 6.07
CA TRP A 249 -21.30 1.51 6.90
C TRP A 249 -21.64 1.82 8.35
N GLU A 250 -21.18 2.95 8.89
CA GLU A 250 -21.59 3.41 10.23
C GLU A 250 -23.10 3.65 10.29
N THR A 251 -23.64 4.28 9.24
CA THR A 251 -25.09 4.53 9.11
C THR A 251 -25.88 3.22 8.99
N ASP A 252 -25.45 2.30 8.12
CA ASP A 252 -26.16 1.04 7.88
C ASP A 252 -26.11 0.09 9.11
N CYS A 253 -24.96 0.03 9.79
CA CYS A 253 -24.78 -0.78 10.99
C CYS A 253 -25.41 -0.14 12.24
N GLY A 254 -25.62 1.17 12.25
CA GLY A 254 -26.07 1.91 13.43
C GLY A 254 -25.01 1.98 14.54
N THR A 255 -23.73 1.87 14.19
CA THR A 255 -22.60 1.83 15.13
C THR A 255 -21.44 2.66 14.61
N VAL A 256 -20.82 3.45 15.48
CA VAL A 256 -19.59 4.20 15.14
C VAL A 256 -18.43 3.22 14.96
N LEU A 257 -17.70 3.32 13.84
CA LEU A 257 -16.59 2.44 13.54
C LEU A 257 -15.28 3.18 13.83
N THR A 258 -14.43 2.61 14.67
CA THR A 258 -13.09 3.16 14.84
C THR A 258 -12.24 2.91 13.58
N ASP A 259 -11.16 3.66 13.39
CA ASP A 259 -10.24 3.40 12.27
C ASP A 259 -9.62 2.00 12.35
N ARG A 260 -9.42 1.51 13.58
CA ARG A 260 -8.97 0.13 13.83
C ARG A 260 -10.00 -0.88 13.33
N ASP A 261 -11.28 -0.67 13.62
CA ASP A 261 -12.35 -1.58 13.18
C ASP A 261 -12.46 -1.59 11.66
N TRP A 262 -12.39 -0.42 11.03
CA TRP A 262 -12.42 -0.31 9.59
C TRP A 262 -11.22 -1.01 8.92
N LEU A 263 -10.01 -0.85 9.47
CA LEU A 263 -8.83 -1.58 9.01
C LEU A 263 -8.94 -3.10 9.23
N CYS A 264 -9.57 -3.53 10.32
CA CYS A 264 -9.89 -4.93 10.58
C CYS A 264 -10.89 -5.47 9.56
N ALA A 265 -11.94 -4.70 9.20
CA ALA A 265 -12.89 -5.09 8.17
C ALA A 265 -12.20 -5.23 6.80
N LEU A 266 -11.34 -4.28 6.43
CA LEU A 266 -10.64 -4.27 5.14
C LEU A 266 -9.62 -5.42 5.00
N ASN A 267 -8.84 -5.67 6.05
CA ASN A 267 -7.67 -6.56 5.99
C ASN A 267 -7.84 -7.89 6.72
N GLY A 268 -8.83 -8.01 7.61
CA GLY A 268 -9.01 -9.14 8.53
C GLY A 268 -9.12 -10.46 7.79
N LEU A 269 -9.93 -10.51 6.72
CA LEU A 269 -10.14 -11.72 5.95
C LEU A 269 -8.85 -12.27 5.30
N SER A 270 -7.91 -11.41 4.91
CA SER A 270 -6.62 -11.85 4.34
C SER A 270 -5.71 -12.58 5.34
N LYS A 271 -6.00 -12.45 6.64
CA LYS A 271 -5.35 -13.21 7.71
C LYS A 271 -5.96 -14.60 7.85
N TRP A 272 -7.22 -14.78 7.45
CA TRP A 272 -8.00 -16.00 7.65
C TRP A 272 -8.08 -16.88 6.40
N THR A 273 -7.99 -16.31 5.20
CA THR A 273 -8.02 -17.08 3.94
C THR A 273 -6.94 -16.61 2.98
N LYS A 274 -6.39 -17.55 2.21
CA LYS A 274 -5.49 -17.27 1.07
C LYS A 274 -6.21 -17.28 -0.27
N CYS A 275 -7.48 -17.68 -0.30
CA CYS A 275 -8.28 -17.74 -1.50
C CYS A 275 -8.64 -16.33 -1.97
N TYR A 276 -8.15 -15.94 -3.15
CA TYR A 276 -8.38 -14.59 -3.67
C TYR A 276 -9.87 -14.30 -3.93
N THR A 277 -10.63 -15.29 -4.37
CA THR A 277 -12.07 -15.13 -4.64
C THR A 277 -12.86 -14.77 -3.38
N HIS A 278 -12.47 -15.33 -2.22
CA HIS A 278 -13.06 -15.00 -0.92
C HIS A 278 -12.77 -13.56 -0.52
N VAL A 279 -11.50 -13.15 -0.63
CA VAL A 279 -11.05 -11.78 -0.34
C VAL A 279 -11.73 -10.76 -1.27
N GLU A 280 -11.83 -11.10 -2.56
CA GLU A 280 -12.49 -10.27 -3.55
C GLU A 280 -13.97 -10.09 -3.21
N ALA A 281 -14.70 -11.18 -2.96
CA ALA A 281 -16.13 -11.14 -2.63
C ALA A 281 -16.44 -10.24 -1.42
N HIS A 282 -15.62 -10.33 -0.36
CA HIS A 282 -15.74 -9.45 0.81
C HIS A 282 -15.48 -7.98 0.45
N LYS A 283 -14.43 -7.69 -0.34
CA LYS A 283 -14.17 -6.33 -0.83
C LYS A 283 -15.30 -5.80 -1.72
N LYS A 284 -15.95 -6.64 -2.53
CA LYS A 284 -17.13 -6.24 -3.33
C LYS A 284 -18.26 -5.74 -2.44
N LEU A 285 -18.48 -6.40 -1.30
CA LEU A 285 -19.47 -5.94 -0.33
C LEU A 285 -19.02 -4.61 0.28
N LEU A 286 -17.82 -4.54 0.87
CA LEU A 286 -17.31 -3.33 1.54
C LEU A 286 -17.33 -2.08 0.64
N TYR A 287 -17.03 -2.25 -0.65
CA TYR A 287 -17.07 -1.18 -1.64
C TYR A 287 -18.43 -0.98 -2.31
N ARG A 288 -19.48 -1.60 -1.76
CA ARG A 288 -20.88 -1.46 -2.19
C ARG A 288 -21.03 -1.70 -3.69
N TRP A 289 -20.36 -2.75 -4.19
CA TRP A 289 -20.32 -3.08 -5.63
C TRP A 289 -21.71 -3.50 -6.14
N TYR A 290 -22.49 -4.17 -5.30
CA TYR A 290 -23.82 -4.67 -5.63
C TYR A 290 -24.82 -3.52 -5.88
N MET A 291 -25.58 -3.64 -6.97
CA MET A 291 -26.66 -2.69 -7.28
C MET A 291 -27.91 -3.13 -6.51
N THR A 292 -28.50 -2.21 -5.75
CA THR A 292 -29.73 -2.46 -4.99
C THR A 292 -30.92 -1.83 -5.70
N PRO A 293 -32.17 -2.26 -5.44
CA PRO A 293 -33.38 -1.62 -5.96
C PRO A 293 -33.40 -0.12 -5.69
N GLN A 294 -33.04 0.32 -4.48
CA GLN A 294 -32.96 1.74 -4.14
C GLN A 294 -31.97 2.51 -5.05
N ARG A 295 -30.80 1.92 -5.34
CA ARG A 295 -29.82 2.55 -6.24
C ARG A 295 -30.28 2.52 -7.69
N LEU A 296 -30.92 1.43 -8.12
CA LEU A 296 -31.45 1.31 -9.48
C LEU A 296 -32.59 2.28 -9.72
N TYR A 297 -33.49 2.47 -8.76
CA TYR A 297 -34.54 3.49 -8.83
C TYR A 297 -33.99 4.91 -9.02
N ARG A 298 -32.90 5.25 -8.31
CA ARG A 298 -32.22 6.54 -8.48
C ARG A 298 -31.60 6.74 -9.88
N ILE A 299 -31.20 5.66 -10.55
CA ILE A 299 -30.61 5.71 -11.89
C ILE A 299 -31.71 5.64 -12.97
N TYR A 300 -32.73 4.82 -12.73
CA TYR A 300 -33.86 4.52 -13.59
C TYR A 300 -35.16 4.64 -12.79
N PRO A 301 -35.79 5.83 -12.76
CA PRO A 301 -36.98 6.10 -11.94
C PRO A 301 -38.17 5.19 -12.21
N ASN A 302 -38.22 4.54 -13.38
CA ASN A 302 -39.30 3.62 -13.76
C ASN A 302 -39.18 2.22 -13.11
N THR A 303 -38.15 1.96 -12.30
CA THR A 303 -37.94 0.65 -11.65
C THR A 303 -38.43 0.67 -10.20
N PRO A 304 -39.01 -0.41 -9.66
CA PRO A 304 -39.45 -0.43 -8.27
C PRO A 304 -38.24 -0.30 -7.31
N ASN A 305 -38.39 0.53 -6.28
CA ASN A 305 -37.38 0.70 -5.23
C ASN A 305 -37.49 -0.37 -4.11
N THR A 306 -38.45 -1.28 -4.23
CA THR A 306 -38.76 -2.32 -3.24
C THR A 306 -37.77 -3.48 -3.33
N CYS A 307 -37.58 -4.17 -2.20
CA CYS A 307 -36.73 -5.35 -2.09
C CYS A 307 -37.21 -6.47 -3.02
N TRP A 308 -36.31 -7.05 -3.82
CA TRP A 308 -36.65 -8.16 -4.73
C TRP A 308 -37.14 -9.44 -4.05
N ARG A 309 -36.95 -9.58 -2.74
CA ARG A 309 -37.30 -10.80 -1.99
C ARG A 309 -38.64 -10.63 -1.27
N CYS A 310 -38.76 -9.60 -0.44
CA CYS A 310 -39.97 -9.38 0.36
C CYS A 310 -41.02 -8.50 -0.34
N ASN A 311 -40.67 -7.78 -1.41
CA ASN A 311 -41.50 -6.81 -2.12
C ASN A 311 -42.19 -5.72 -1.25
N ALA A 312 -41.86 -5.63 0.05
CA ALA A 312 -42.58 -4.80 1.01
C ALA A 312 -41.80 -3.55 1.44
N THR A 313 -40.49 -3.67 1.65
CA THR A 313 -39.64 -2.58 2.16
C THR A 313 -38.69 -2.06 1.09
N THR A 314 -38.14 -0.87 1.31
CA THR A 314 -37.14 -0.30 0.39
C THR A 314 -35.90 -1.19 0.33
N GLY A 315 -35.47 -1.56 -0.88
CA GLY A 315 -34.30 -2.41 -1.11
C GLY A 315 -32.98 -1.66 -0.88
N THR A 316 -32.67 -1.34 0.38
CA THR A 316 -31.36 -0.83 0.79
C THR A 316 -30.32 -1.95 0.79
N LEU A 317 -29.03 -1.59 0.84
CA LEU A 317 -27.96 -2.59 0.91
C LEU A 317 -28.07 -3.39 2.21
N GLU A 318 -28.21 -2.71 3.35
CA GLU A 318 -28.40 -3.35 4.65
C GLU A 318 -29.59 -4.30 4.64
N HIS A 319 -30.72 -3.90 4.05
CA HIS A 319 -31.92 -4.75 4.02
C HIS A 319 -31.71 -6.04 3.25
N LEU A 320 -31.14 -5.96 2.04
CA LEU A 320 -30.90 -7.12 1.19
C LEU A 320 -29.89 -8.11 1.77
N TRP A 321 -28.97 -7.63 2.60
CA TRP A 321 -27.92 -8.46 3.20
C TRP A 321 -28.24 -8.93 4.61
N TRP A 322 -29.07 -8.19 5.36
CA TRP A 322 -29.33 -8.47 6.77
C TRP A 322 -30.81 -8.40 7.12
N SER A 323 -31.44 -7.22 7.13
CA SER A 323 -32.76 -7.05 7.77
C SER A 323 -33.97 -7.64 7.04
N CYS A 324 -33.80 -8.20 5.84
CA CYS A 324 -34.90 -8.83 5.10
C CYS A 324 -35.43 -10.08 5.80
N GLY A 325 -36.73 -10.10 6.13
CA GLY A 325 -37.39 -11.26 6.75
C GLY A 325 -37.20 -12.56 5.97
N SER A 326 -37.23 -12.48 4.63
CA SER A 326 -37.04 -13.63 3.73
C SER A 326 -35.65 -14.28 3.82
N ILE A 327 -34.62 -13.61 4.35
CA ILE A 327 -33.25 -14.18 4.48
C ILE A 327 -32.89 -14.55 5.91
N GLN A 328 -33.74 -14.23 6.90
CA GLN A 328 -33.50 -14.62 8.29
C GLN A 328 -33.31 -16.13 8.46
N PRO A 329 -34.05 -17.02 7.77
CA PRO A 329 -33.80 -18.46 7.85
C PRO A 329 -32.37 -18.86 7.49
N LEU A 330 -31.73 -18.16 6.54
CA LEU A 330 -30.32 -18.40 6.19
C LEU A 330 -29.37 -17.99 7.32
N TRP A 331 -29.64 -16.87 8.00
CA TRP A 331 -28.83 -16.43 9.14
C TRP A 331 -29.01 -17.32 10.36
N THR A 332 -30.22 -17.85 10.58
CA THR A 332 -30.46 -18.91 11.56
C THR A 332 -29.67 -20.16 11.22
N ALA A 333 -29.69 -20.61 9.96
CA ALA A 333 -28.89 -21.73 9.47
C ALA A 333 -27.38 -21.51 9.71
N VAL A 334 -26.87 -20.30 9.46
CA VAL A 334 -25.47 -19.94 9.78
C VAL A 334 -25.20 -20.09 11.28
N SER A 335 -26.08 -19.60 12.15
CA SER A 335 -25.92 -19.75 13.61
C SER A 335 -25.87 -21.24 14.00
N THR A 336 -26.80 -22.05 13.50
CA THR A 336 -26.83 -23.49 13.76
C THR A 336 -25.57 -24.19 13.27
N THR A 337 -25.06 -23.83 12.09
CA THR A 337 -23.80 -24.36 11.57
C THR A 337 -22.59 -23.96 12.44
N LEU A 338 -22.57 -22.75 12.99
CA LEU A 338 -21.49 -22.33 13.89
C LEU A 338 -21.56 -23.08 15.24
N ASP A 339 -22.77 -23.34 15.74
CA ASP A 339 -22.98 -24.16 16.94
C ASP A 339 -22.51 -25.60 16.71
N GLN A 340 -22.83 -26.21 15.55
CA GLN A 340 -22.35 -27.54 15.14
C GLN A 340 -20.83 -27.64 15.03
N LEU A 341 -20.17 -26.53 14.67
CA LEU A 341 -18.70 -26.43 14.57
C LEU A 341 -18.04 -26.04 15.89
N HIS A 342 -18.74 -26.17 17.02
CA HIS A 342 -18.25 -25.88 18.37
C HIS A 342 -17.67 -24.46 18.54
N ILE A 343 -18.18 -23.48 17.77
CA ILE A 343 -17.78 -22.08 17.92
C ILE A 343 -18.50 -21.50 19.16
N PRO A 344 -17.78 -20.84 20.09
CA PRO A 344 -18.40 -20.22 21.26
C PRO A 344 -19.58 -19.32 20.86
N LYS A 345 -20.72 -19.49 21.52
CA LYS A 345 -21.95 -18.75 21.20
C LYS A 345 -21.70 -17.24 21.20
N PHE A 346 -22.05 -16.60 20.09
CA PHE A 346 -22.05 -15.14 19.96
C PHE A 346 -23.24 -14.71 19.11
N GLN A 347 -23.71 -13.49 19.35
CA GLN A 347 -24.83 -12.95 18.59
C GLN A 347 -24.35 -12.44 17.22
N LEU A 348 -24.96 -12.96 16.16
CA LEU A 348 -24.81 -12.42 14.81
C LEU A 348 -25.45 -11.02 14.77
N SER A 349 -24.62 -10.02 14.49
CA SER A 349 -24.99 -8.61 14.40
C SER A 349 -24.65 -8.04 13.03
N LYS A 350 -25.13 -6.84 12.70
CA LYS A 350 -24.77 -6.18 11.42
C LYS A 350 -23.25 -6.05 11.25
N PRO A 351 -22.46 -5.60 12.25
CA PRO A 351 -21.01 -5.52 12.11
C PRO A 351 -20.33 -6.88 11.86
N SER A 352 -20.75 -7.96 12.52
CA SER A 352 -20.19 -9.29 12.26
C SER A 352 -20.61 -9.80 10.87
N CYS A 353 -21.89 -9.64 10.53
CA CYS A 353 -22.49 -10.21 9.33
C CYS A 353 -22.26 -9.41 8.06
N LEU A 354 -21.87 -8.13 8.13
CA LEU A 354 -21.55 -7.30 6.95
C LEU A 354 -20.05 -6.96 6.86
N LEU A 355 -19.40 -6.69 8.00
CA LEU A 355 -18.00 -6.23 8.04
C LEU A 355 -17.00 -7.30 8.50
N LEU A 356 -17.49 -8.46 8.97
CA LEU A 356 -16.66 -9.51 9.60
C LEU A 356 -15.92 -9.03 10.86
N LEU A 357 -16.54 -8.11 11.60
CA LEU A 357 -16.07 -7.70 12.92
C LEU A 357 -16.50 -8.75 13.94
N LEU A 358 -15.63 -9.75 14.14
CA LEU A 358 -15.89 -10.88 15.02
C LEU A 358 -15.45 -10.58 16.47
N PRO A 359 -16.14 -11.18 17.46
CA PRO A 359 -15.84 -11.01 18.88
C PRO A 359 -14.38 -11.32 19.26
N ALA A 360 -13.85 -10.60 20.25
CA ALA A 360 -12.46 -10.73 20.67
C ALA A 360 -12.14 -12.09 21.32
N ASN A 361 -13.10 -12.67 22.04
CA ASN A 361 -13.02 -13.95 22.76
C ASN A 361 -12.81 -15.17 21.85
N LEU A 362 -13.07 -15.06 20.55
CA LEU A 362 -12.82 -16.15 19.61
C LEU A 362 -11.32 -16.29 19.27
N THR A 363 -10.83 -17.53 19.24
CA THR A 363 -9.47 -17.85 18.78
C THR A 363 -9.29 -17.55 17.29
N LEU A 364 -8.05 -17.54 16.79
CA LEU A 364 -7.79 -17.27 15.37
C LEU A 364 -8.45 -18.31 14.44
N ALA A 365 -8.43 -19.59 14.83
CA ALA A 365 -9.05 -20.68 14.08
C ALA A 365 -10.59 -20.55 14.08
N GLN A 366 -11.18 -20.26 15.25
CA GLN A 366 -12.62 -20.02 15.36
C GLN A 366 -13.07 -18.81 14.52
N LYS A 367 -12.29 -17.72 14.53
CA LYS A 367 -12.54 -16.55 13.68
C LYS A 367 -12.48 -16.89 12.19
N GLN A 368 -11.55 -17.74 11.80
CA GLN A 368 -11.43 -18.20 10.41
C GLN A 368 -12.67 -18.99 9.99
N ILE A 369 -13.09 -19.99 10.77
CA ILE A 369 -14.28 -20.79 10.50
C ILE A 369 -15.52 -19.89 10.43
N ALA A 370 -15.74 -19.06 11.45
CA ALA A 370 -16.87 -18.14 11.51
C ALA A 370 -16.92 -17.18 10.30
N ALA A 371 -15.77 -16.61 9.92
CA ALA A 371 -15.70 -15.72 8.78
C ALA A 371 -16.00 -16.43 7.45
N LEU A 372 -15.53 -17.67 7.27
CA LEU A 372 -15.78 -18.46 6.06
C LEU A 372 -17.25 -18.89 5.96
N THR A 373 -17.89 -19.27 7.07
CA THR A 373 -19.32 -19.60 7.11
C THR A 373 -20.18 -18.38 6.77
N ILE A 374 -19.91 -17.22 7.38
CA ILE A 374 -20.59 -15.96 7.07
C ILE A 374 -20.37 -15.58 5.60
N LEU A 375 -19.14 -15.73 5.09
CA LEU A 375 -18.82 -15.41 3.70
C LEU A 375 -19.51 -16.36 2.71
N ALA A 376 -19.66 -17.64 3.05
CA ALA A 376 -20.38 -18.61 2.23
C ALA A 376 -21.85 -18.20 2.09
N ALA A 377 -22.52 -17.87 3.20
CA ALA A 377 -23.90 -17.37 3.19
C ALA A 377 -24.02 -16.08 2.35
N ARG A 378 -23.09 -15.14 2.53
CA ARG A 378 -23.08 -13.92 1.71
C ARG A 378 -22.92 -14.22 0.21
N ASN A 379 -22.04 -15.15 -0.14
CA ASN A 379 -21.82 -15.48 -1.54
C ASN A 379 -23.03 -16.19 -2.17
N LEU A 380 -23.79 -16.97 -1.40
CA LEU A 380 -25.07 -17.50 -1.86
C LEU A 380 -26.10 -16.39 -2.09
N LEU A 381 -26.19 -15.40 -1.19
CA LEU A 381 -27.05 -14.23 -1.39
C LEU A 381 -26.66 -13.42 -2.63
N ALA A 382 -25.36 -13.22 -2.87
CA ALA A 382 -24.86 -12.57 -4.09
C ALA A 382 -25.12 -13.40 -5.36
N LEU A 383 -25.04 -14.73 -5.30
CA LEU A 383 -25.34 -15.60 -6.44
C LEU A 383 -26.81 -15.48 -6.82
N HIS A 384 -27.69 -15.46 -5.82
CA HIS A 384 -29.13 -15.31 -5.97
C HIS A 384 -29.60 -13.86 -5.76
N TRP A 385 -28.79 -12.88 -6.20
CA TRP A 385 -28.97 -11.46 -5.82
C TRP A 385 -30.35 -10.88 -6.16
N LYS A 386 -30.90 -11.23 -7.32
CA LYS A 386 -32.22 -10.79 -7.78
C LYS A 386 -33.32 -11.85 -7.60
N SER A 387 -32.98 -13.02 -7.05
CA SER A 387 -33.95 -14.09 -6.85
C SER A 387 -34.87 -13.77 -5.67
N GLN A 388 -36.13 -14.16 -5.77
CA GLN A 388 -37.08 -14.14 -4.65
C GLN A 388 -36.79 -15.26 -3.63
N THR A 389 -36.18 -16.35 -4.07
CA THR A 389 -35.92 -17.53 -3.23
C THR A 389 -34.76 -17.32 -2.27
N CYS A 390 -34.95 -17.71 -1.00
CA CYS A 390 -33.88 -17.80 -0.01
C CYS A 390 -33.04 -19.06 -0.27
N PRO A 391 -31.70 -18.97 -0.23
CA PRO A 391 -30.85 -20.15 -0.27
C PRO A 391 -31.15 -21.11 0.90
N SER A 392 -31.05 -22.41 0.66
CA SER A 392 -31.32 -23.45 1.67
C SER A 392 -30.09 -23.79 2.53
N LEU A 393 -30.32 -24.45 3.66
CA LEU A 393 -29.25 -24.97 4.52
C LEU A 393 -28.32 -25.93 3.76
N ALA A 394 -28.88 -26.82 2.93
CA ALA A 394 -28.10 -27.74 2.10
C ALA A 394 -27.13 -27.00 1.16
N GLN A 395 -27.61 -25.91 0.51
CA GLN A 395 -26.74 -25.09 -0.33
C GLN A 395 -25.62 -24.40 0.46
N LEU A 396 -25.90 -23.96 1.69
CA LEU A 396 -24.88 -23.42 2.60
C LEU A 396 -23.83 -24.48 2.94
N GLN A 397 -24.27 -25.68 3.30
CA GLN A 397 -23.38 -26.80 3.63
C GLN A 397 -22.48 -27.17 2.44
N THR A 398 -23.04 -27.35 1.24
CA THR A 398 -22.26 -27.61 0.03
C THR A 398 -21.24 -26.52 -0.23
N LYS A 399 -21.62 -25.25 -0.05
CA LYS A 399 -20.71 -24.12 -0.26
C LYS A 399 -19.57 -24.09 0.77
N LEU A 400 -19.88 -24.41 2.03
CA LEU A 400 -18.90 -24.49 3.10
C LEU A 400 -17.91 -25.64 2.86
N THR A 401 -18.38 -26.79 2.38
CA THR A 401 -17.52 -27.91 2.02
C THR A 401 -16.57 -27.55 0.87
N GLN A 402 -17.05 -26.82 -0.15
CA GLN A 402 -16.18 -26.26 -1.20
C GLN A 402 -15.09 -25.36 -0.60
N TYR A 403 -15.44 -24.52 0.39
CA TYR A 403 -14.47 -23.63 1.03
C TYR A 403 -13.44 -24.40 1.86
N LYS A 404 -13.88 -25.42 2.61
CA LYS A 404 -12.99 -26.34 3.34
C LYS A 404 -11.94 -26.94 2.39
N ILE A 405 -12.37 -27.42 1.22
CA ILE A 405 -11.46 -27.97 0.20
C ILE A 405 -10.46 -26.92 -0.29
N TYR A 406 -10.91 -25.72 -0.66
CA TYR A 406 -10.01 -24.66 -1.15
C TYR A 406 -9.00 -24.19 -0.10
N GLU A 407 -9.43 -24.03 1.16
CA GLU A 407 -8.51 -23.67 2.23
C GLU A 407 -7.50 -24.79 2.51
N ARG A 408 -7.95 -26.05 2.53
CA ARG A 408 -7.06 -27.20 2.70
C ARG A 408 -6.02 -27.31 1.59
N MET A 409 -6.41 -27.06 0.34
CA MET A 409 -5.50 -27.02 -0.81
C MET A 409 -4.48 -25.88 -0.71
N ALA A 410 -4.85 -24.74 -0.11
CA ALA A 410 -3.96 -23.60 0.05
C ALA A 410 -2.88 -23.79 1.14
N ILE A 411 -3.04 -24.77 2.03
CA ILE A 411 -2.06 -25.08 3.08
C ILE A 411 -0.94 -25.94 2.49
N VAL A 412 0.31 -25.45 2.54
CA VAL A 412 1.48 -26.19 2.04
C VAL A 412 2.08 -27.11 3.10
N SER A 413 2.10 -26.69 4.36
CA SER A 413 2.76 -27.43 5.46
C SER A 413 1.92 -28.62 5.95
N PRO A 414 2.49 -29.84 6.06
CA PRO A 414 1.78 -31.02 6.54
C PRO A 414 1.23 -30.87 7.97
N GLN A 415 2.03 -30.30 8.89
CA GLN A 415 1.62 -30.06 10.28
C GLN A 415 0.42 -29.10 10.35
N LYS A 416 0.40 -28.05 9.51
CA LYS A 416 -0.72 -27.11 9.45
C LYS A 416 -1.96 -27.73 8.81
N LYS A 417 -1.80 -28.68 7.88
CA LYS A 417 -2.93 -29.45 7.33
C LYS A 417 -3.57 -30.30 8.43
N LEU A 418 -2.76 -30.98 9.23
CA LEU A 418 -3.26 -31.79 10.34
C LEU A 418 -4.01 -30.94 11.37
N ALA A 419 -3.45 -29.79 11.75
CA ALA A 419 -4.13 -28.85 12.65
C ALA A 419 -5.44 -28.28 12.05
N PHE A 420 -5.46 -28.03 10.73
CA PHE A 420 -6.66 -27.61 10.01
C PHE A 420 -7.71 -28.73 10.00
N ASP A 421 -7.32 -29.95 9.65
CA ASP A 421 -8.20 -31.11 9.60
C ASP A 421 -8.78 -31.42 10.99
N VAL A 422 -8.02 -31.21 12.08
CA VAL A 422 -8.55 -31.28 13.47
C VAL A 422 -9.57 -30.17 13.74
N SER A 423 -9.27 -28.91 13.37
CA SER A 423 -10.18 -27.79 13.60
C SER A 423 -11.48 -27.84 12.79
N TRP A 424 -11.47 -28.53 11.65
CA TRP A 424 -12.62 -28.78 10.78
C TRP A 424 -13.13 -30.22 10.89
N GLY A 425 -12.59 -31.02 11.82
CA GLY A 425 -12.75 -32.46 11.91
C GLY A 425 -14.18 -32.88 12.17
N ASP A 426 -14.93 -32.04 12.89
CA ASP A 426 -16.34 -32.25 13.21
C ASP A 426 -17.29 -31.94 12.03
N TRP A 427 -16.77 -31.42 10.90
CA TRP A 427 -17.57 -31.16 9.70
C TRP A 427 -17.59 -32.38 8.77
N GLU A 428 -18.54 -33.26 9.01
CA GLU A 428 -19.00 -34.28 8.05
C GLU A 428 -20.05 -33.65 7.13
N GLY A 429 -19.59 -32.93 6.11
CA GLY A 429 -20.46 -32.64 4.98
C GLY A 429 -20.50 -33.90 4.11
N GLU A 430 -21.67 -34.54 3.98
CA GLU A 430 -21.88 -35.56 2.95
C GLU A 430 -21.40 -35.00 1.60
N VAL A 431 -20.34 -35.58 1.07
CA VAL A 431 -19.93 -35.40 -0.32
C VAL A 431 -19.80 -36.80 -0.86
N ASP A 432 -20.79 -37.21 -1.65
CA ASP A 432 -20.60 -38.31 -2.58
C ASP A 432 -19.31 -38.04 -3.37
N GLU A 433 -18.35 -38.95 -3.25
CA GLU A 433 -17.00 -38.86 -3.84
C GLU A 433 -16.98 -38.96 -5.38
N THR A 434 -18.08 -38.63 -6.07
CA THR A 434 -18.22 -38.74 -7.53
C THR A 434 -18.53 -37.40 -8.21
N GLY A 435 -17.75 -36.37 -7.90
CA GLY A 435 -17.81 -35.07 -8.57
C GLY A 435 -16.70 -34.88 -9.61
N GLY A 436 -16.72 -35.67 -10.69
CA GLY A 436 -15.76 -35.56 -11.79
C GLY A 436 -15.65 -34.15 -12.37
N ILE A 437 -14.41 -33.75 -12.65
CA ILE A 437 -14.05 -32.49 -13.33
C ILE A 437 -14.81 -32.41 -14.67
N PRO A 438 -15.64 -31.38 -14.94
CA PRO A 438 -16.01 -31.07 -16.31
C PRO A 438 -14.78 -30.45 -16.96
N ARG A 439 -14.03 -31.26 -17.70
CA ARG A 439 -13.12 -30.78 -18.74
C ARG A 439 -13.99 -29.96 -19.70
N ARG A 440 -13.85 -28.63 -19.67
CA ARG A 440 -14.31 -27.81 -20.79
C ARG A 440 -13.45 -28.18 -21.99
N LYS A 441 -14.04 -28.96 -22.90
CA LYS A 441 -13.63 -29.01 -24.31
C LYS A 441 -14.25 -27.80 -25.01
N MET A 442 -13.40 -27.16 -25.81
CA MET A 442 -13.59 -26.04 -26.76
C MET A 442 -13.89 -24.67 -26.16
#